data_AF-A0A937RC96-F1
#
_entry.id   AF-A0A937RC96-F1
#
_cell.length_a   1.000
_cell.length_b   1.000
_cell.length_c   1.000
_cell.angle_alpha   90.00
_cell.angle_beta   90.00
_cell.angle_gamma   90.00
#
_symmetry.space_group_name_H-M   'P 1'
#
loop_
_entity.id
_entity.type
_entity.pdbx_description
1 polymer ?
#
loop_
_entity_poly.entity_id
_entity_poly.type
_entity_poly.pdbx_seq_one_letter_code
_entity_poly.pdbx_strand_id
1 'polypeptide(L)' 'MRGIPNRSQFIRSALLAALGGGCPLCGGTGVLTPKQKEHWDAFARDHELAECEECHEIHVVCANRPGAGPHAEMTS' A
#
# COMPACT_ATOMS: atom_id res chain seq x y z
N MET A 1 10.08 -1.72 33.27
CA MET A 1 9.71 -1.66 31.83
C MET A 1 9.81 -0.21 31.35
N ARG A 2 10.98 0.19 30.83
CA ARG A 2 11.25 1.54 30.32
C ARG A 2 11.12 1.55 28.78
N GLY A 3 10.49 2.59 28.24
CA GLY A 3 10.81 3.09 26.90
C GLY A 3 9.95 2.59 25.73
N ILE A 4 8.68 2.97 25.66
CA ILE A 4 8.08 3.30 24.35
C ILE A 4 8.04 4.83 24.30
N PRO A 5 8.94 5.50 23.55
CA PRO A 5 8.83 6.93 23.33
C PRO A 5 7.50 7.17 22.59
N ASN A 6 6.67 8.06 23.13
CA ASN A 6 5.33 8.38 22.62
C ASN A 6 4.34 7.21 22.53
N ARG A 7 3.93 6.67 23.68
CA ARG A 7 2.80 5.73 23.80
C ARG A 7 1.53 6.22 23.10
N SER A 8 1.28 7.54 23.08
CA SER A 8 0.18 8.17 22.34
C SER A 8 0.27 7.95 20.83
N GLN A 9 1.46 8.04 20.25
CA GLN A 9 1.71 7.79 18.84
C GLN A 9 1.52 6.31 18.51
N PHE A 10 2.01 5.41 19.36
CA PHE A 10 1.82 3.97 19.19
C PHE A 10 0.34 3.58 19.18
N ILE A 11 -0.44 4.06 20.17
CA ILE A 11 -1.88 3.79 20.25
C ILE A 11 -2.61 4.40 19.05
N ARG A 12 -2.26 5.62 18.64
CA ARG A 12 -2.89 6.30 17.49
C ARG A 12 -2.64 5.54 16.19
N SER A 13 -1.42 5.06 15.96
CA SER A 13 -1.07 4.28 14.77
C SER A 13 -1.77 2.92 14.75
N ALA A 14 -1.85 2.23 15.89
CA ALA A 14 -2.54 0.94 16.00
C ALA A 14 -4.05 1.08 15.73
N LEU A 15 -4.69 2.14 16.25
CA LEU A 15 -6.10 2.43 15.97
C LEU A 15 -6.32 2.79 14.50
N LEU A 16 -5.47 3.63 13.89
CA LEU A 16 -5.60 3.98 12.47
C LEU A 16 -5.40 2.76 11.54
N ALA A 17 -4.49 1.85 11.88
CA ALA A 17 -4.30 0.61 11.15
C ALA A 17 -5.53 -0.31 11.28
N ALA A 18 -6.08 -0.47 12.50
CA ALA A 18 -7.28 -1.27 12.75
C ALA A 18 -8.55 -0.71 12.08
N LEU A 19 -8.60 0.60 11.82
CA LEU A 19 -9.70 1.28 11.13
C LEU A 19 -9.59 1.24 9.59
N GLY A 20 -8.64 0.49 9.03
CA GLY A 20 -8.49 0.33 7.57
C GLY A 20 -7.69 1.44 6.89
N GLY A 21 -6.84 2.16 7.64
CA GLY A 21 -5.87 3.13 7.12
C GLY A 21 -4.52 2.53 6.70
N GLY A 22 -4.39 1.19 6.68
CA GLY A 22 -3.14 0.52 6.32
C GLY A 22 -2.70 0.86 4.89
N CYS A 23 -1.41 1.12 4.70
CA CYS A 23 -0.84 1.30 3.37
C CYS A 23 -0.88 -0.05 2.62
N PRO A 24 -1.58 -0.13 1.48
CA PRO A 24 -1.76 -1.37 0.75
C PRO A 24 -0.44 -1.92 0.16
N LEU A 25 0.51 -1.05 -0.18
CA LEU A 25 1.81 -1.45 -0.72
C LEU A 25 2.75 -2.02 0.35
N CYS A 26 2.64 -1.54 1.59
CA CYS A 26 3.52 -1.96 2.66
C CYS A 26 2.90 -3.08 3.52
N GLY A 27 1.80 -3.69 3.08
CA GLY A 27 1.06 -4.71 3.84
C GLY A 27 0.57 -4.21 5.19
N GLY A 28 0.24 -2.92 5.31
CA GLY A 28 -0.22 -2.32 6.56
C GLY A 28 0.87 -1.95 7.57
N THR A 29 2.16 -2.14 7.25
CA THR A 29 3.27 -1.63 8.09
C THR A 29 3.38 -0.09 8.05
N GLY A 30 2.94 0.52 6.95
CA GLY A 30 2.71 1.96 6.82
C GLY A 30 1.25 2.33 7.05
N VAL A 31 0.99 3.58 7.43
CA VAL A 31 -0.36 4.12 7.63
C VAL A 31 -0.56 5.32 6.72
N LEU A 32 -1.66 5.34 5.97
CA LEU A 32 -2.09 6.50 5.21
C LEU A 32 -2.85 7.47 6.13
N THR A 33 -2.54 8.77 6.02
CA THR A 33 -3.44 9.79 6.59
C THR A 33 -4.82 9.71 5.91
N PRO A 34 -5.90 10.22 6.54
CA PRO A 34 -7.23 10.18 5.93
C PRO A 34 -7.28 10.77 4.52
N LYS A 35 -6.57 11.88 4.28
CA LYS A 35 -6.50 12.51 2.95
C LYS A 35 -5.72 11.67 1.94
N GLN A 36 -4.60 11.06 2.35
CA GLN A 36 -3.89 10.12 1.49
C GLN A 36 -4.73 8.90 1.16
N LYS A 37 -5.55 8.41 2.10
CA LYS A 37 -6.49 7.34 1.85
C LYS A 37 -7.55 7.74 0.82
N GLU A 38 -8.13 8.94 0.92
CA GLU A 38 -9.07 9.45 -0.10
C GLU A 38 -8.44 9.46 -1.51
N HIS A 39 -7.20 9.96 -1.62
CA HIS A 39 -6.47 9.94 -2.89
C HIS A 39 -6.17 8.53 -3.38
N TRP A 40 -5.79 7.63 -2.48
CA TRP A 40 -5.56 6.23 -2.80
C TRP A 40 -6.84 5.56 -3.31
N ASP A 41 -7.97 5.74 -2.63
CA ASP A 41 -9.25 5.12 -2.99
C ASP A 41 -9.76 5.63 -4.35
N ALA A 42 -9.42 6.87 -4.74
CA ALA A 42 -9.68 7.37 -6.09
C ALA A 42 -8.74 6.76 -7.14
N PHE A 43 -7.44 6.68 -6.83
CA PHE A 43 -6.43 6.10 -7.71
C PHE A 43 -6.67 4.60 -7.96
N ALA A 44 -7.06 3.86 -6.92
CA ALA A 44 -7.32 2.42 -6.94
C ALA A 44 -8.59 2.02 -7.72
N ARG A 45 -9.32 2.97 -8.32
CA ARG A 45 -10.45 2.67 -9.21
C ARG A 45 -10.00 2.14 -10.55
N ASP A 46 -8.89 2.67 -11.06
CA ASP A 46 -8.32 2.33 -12.36
C ASP A 46 -6.96 1.62 -12.24
N HIS A 47 -6.52 1.39 -11.00
CA HIS A 47 -5.25 0.77 -10.65
C HIS A 47 -5.46 -0.30 -9.59
N GLU A 48 -4.96 -1.49 -9.83
CA GLU A 48 -5.05 -2.62 -8.89
C GLU A 48 -3.65 -3.02 -8.41
N LEU A 49 -3.60 -3.83 -7.36
CA LEU A 49 -2.35 -4.40 -6.86
C LEU A 49 -2.22 -5.80 -7.41
N ALA A 50 -1.06 -6.09 -8.00
CA ALA A 50 -0.70 -7.41 -8.49
C ALA A 50 0.63 -7.85 -7.87
N GLU A 51 0.84 -9.15 -7.80
CA GLU A 51 2.14 -9.73 -7.46
C GLU A 51 2.94 -9.91 -8.75
N CYS A 52 4.21 -9.49 -8.75
CA CYS A 52 5.10 -9.70 -9.88
C CYS A 52 5.51 -11.18 -9.97
N GLU A 53 5.36 -11.81 -11.14
CA GLU A 53 5.72 -13.22 -11.33
C GLU A 53 7.23 -13.50 -11.27
N GLU A 54 8.07 -12.48 -11.48
CA GLU A 54 9.53 -12.65 -11.50
C GLU A 54 10.16 -12.45 -10.11
N CYS A 55 9.73 -11.43 -9.36
CA CYS A 55 10.31 -11.08 -8.07
C CYS A 55 9.39 -11.26 -6.86
N HIS A 56 8.12 -11.65 -7.08
CA HIS A 56 7.11 -11.85 -6.04
C HIS A 56 6.77 -10.61 -5.19
N GLU A 57 7.22 -9.43 -5.61
CA GLU A 57 6.89 -8.17 -4.94
C GLU A 57 5.54 -7.64 -5.41
N ILE A 58 4.81 -7.01 -4.48
CA ILE A 58 3.53 -6.37 -4.76
C ILE A 58 3.79 -5.04 -5.49
N HIS A 59 3.14 -4.86 -6.63
CA HIS A 59 3.20 -3.62 -7.39
C HIS A 59 1.82 -3.16 -7.84
N VAL A 60 1.73 -1.88 -8.20
CA VAL A 60 0.52 -1.30 -8.78
C VAL A 60 0.51 -1.56 -10.29
N VAL A 61 -0.58 -2.09 -10.81
CA VAL A 61 -0.84 -2.19 -12.25
C VAL A 61 -1.95 -1.24 -12.66
N CYS A 62 -1.81 -0.65 -13.85
CA CYS A 62 -2.80 0.27 -14.42
C CYS A 62 -3.67 -0.51 -15.40
N ALA A 63 -4.99 -0.52 -15.19
CA ALA A 63 -5.92 -1.18 -16.10
C ALA A 63 -5.87 -0.59 -17.52
N ASN A 64 -5.54 0.70 -17.63
CA ASN A 64 -5.44 1.41 -18.90
C ASN A 64 -4.07 1.25 -19.60
N ARG A 65 -3.10 0.60 -18.95
CA ARG A 65 -1.77 0.38 -19.51
C ARG A 65 -1.17 -0.95 -19.04
N PRO A 66 -1.75 -2.08 -19.45
CA PRO A 66 -1.20 -3.40 -19.15
C PRO A 66 0.21 -3.51 -19.74
N GLY A 67 1.15 -4.07 -18.97
CA GLY A 67 2.52 -4.29 -19.43
C GLY A 67 3.46 -3.08 -19.32
N ALA A 68 3.17 -2.08 -18.48
CA ALA A 68 4.12 -1.02 -18.16
C ALA A 68 4.83 -1.31 -16.84
N GLY A 69 6.01 -1.92 -16.90
CA GLY A 69 6.85 -2.19 -15.73
C GLY A 69 8.22 -2.72 -16.11
N PRO A 70 9.20 -2.67 -15.19
CA PRO A 70 10.56 -3.16 -15.45
C PRO A 70 10.61 -4.67 -15.74
N HIS A 71 9.58 -5.42 -15.35
CA HIS A 71 9.42 -6.87 -15.58
C HIS A 71 8.28 -7.19 -16.57
N ALA A 72 7.80 -6.20 -17.32
CA ALA A 72 6.66 -6.39 -18.22
C ALA A 72 7.02 -6.99 -19.59
N GLU A 73 8.32 -7.10 -19.91
CA GLU A 73 8.82 -7.63 -21.18
C GLU A 73 9.26 -9.09 -21.03
N MET A 74 8.32 -10.04 -20.86
CA MET A 74 8.65 -11.47 -21.11
C MET A 74 7.46 -12.41 -21.37
N THR A 75 6.30 -11.90 -21.79
CA THR A 75 5.21 -12.73 -22.30
C THR A 75 5.13 -12.62 -23.84
N SER A 76 5.94 -13.42 -24.52
CA SER A 76 5.79 -13.78 -25.94
C SER A 76 6.34 -15.18 -26.20
#